data_AF-A0A2V7IHK4-F1
#
_entry.id   AF-A0A2V7IHK4-F1
#
_cell.length_a   1.000
_cell.length_b   1.000
_cell.length_c   1.000
_cell.angle_alpha   90.00
_cell.angle_beta   90.00
_cell.angle_gamma   90.00
#
_symmetry.space_group_name_H-M   'P 1'
#
loop_
_entity.id
_entity.type
_entity.pdbx_description
1 polymer ?
#
loop_
_entity_poly.entity_id
_entity_poly.type
_entity_poly.pdbx_seq_one_letter_code
_entity_poly.pdbx_strand_id
1 'polypeptide(L)'
;MSLTHQSLAAAVRKARDQAKATLDALQTQRHPETAHSSALYLALVSIQKRLLTVDPAPPAVSAFVPELEQLVSQCEGKLAAIKPQIESALRLAAGRTDKS
;
A
#
# COMPACT_ATOMS: atom_id res chain seq x y z
N MET A 1 9.55 7.34 -16.27
CA MET A 1 8.57 7.31 -15.15
C MET A 1 8.32 8.72 -14.64
N SER A 2 7.06 9.10 -14.41
CA SER A 2 6.74 10.46 -13.91
C SER A 2 7.05 10.62 -12.42
N LEU A 3 7.17 11.86 -11.95
CA LEU A 3 7.39 12.18 -10.54
C LEU A 3 6.30 11.55 -9.65
N THR A 4 5.03 11.62 -10.06
CA THR A 4 3.89 11.04 -9.34
C THR A 4 3.99 9.53 -9.19
N HIS A 5 4.47 8.81 -10.22
CA HIS A 5 4.71 7.36 -10.11
C HIS A 5 5.79 7.04 -9.09
N GLN A 6 6.88 7.82 -9.06
CA GLN A 6 7.96 7.63 -8.10
C GLN A 6 7.50 7.93 -6.67
N SER A 7 6.74 9.01 -6.47
CA SER A 7 6.14 9.35 -5.17
C SER A 7 5.17 8.27 -4.69
N LEU A 8 4.32 7.75 -5.58
CA LEU A 8 3.39 6.67 -5.26
C LEU A 8 4.14 5.38 -4.94
N ALA A 9 5.13 4.99 -5.74
CA ALA A 9 5.95 3.81 -5.48
C ALA A 9 6.68 3.89 -4.13
N ALA A 10 7.18 5.07 -3.76
CA ALA A 10 7.79 5.31 -2.46
C ALA A 10 6.78 5.21 -1.31
N ALA A 11 5.56 5.76 -1.47
CA ALA A 11 4.51 5.66 -0.47
C ALA A 11 4.02 4.21 -0.28
N VAL A 12 3.80 3.48 -1.37
CA VAL A 12 3.45 2.05 -1.34
C VAL A 12 4.57 1.22 -0.71
N ARG A 13 5.84 1.54 -0.98
CA ARG A 13 6.99 0.90 -0.32
C ARG A 13 6.95 1.10 1.20
N LYS A 14 6.67 2.31 1.68
CA LYS A 14 6.55 2.58 3.12
C LYS A 14 5.41 1.76 3.75
N ALA A 15 4.25 1.73 3.10
CA ALA A 15 3.12 0.92 3.55
C ALA A 15 3.48 -0.58 3.59
N ARG A 16 4.17 -1.08 2.57
CA ARG A 16 4.65 -2.47 2.50
C ARG A 16 5.61 -2.79 3.65
N ASP A 17 6.58 -1.92 3.90
CA ASP A 17 7.60 -2.13 4.94
C ASP A 17 6.94 -2.15 6.33
N GLN A 18 5.95 -1.27 6.56
CA GLN A 18 5.15 -1.30 7.78
C GLN A 18 4.30 -2.58 7.89
N ALA A 19 3.63 -2.99 6.80
CA ALA A 19 2.83 -4.21 6.77
C ALA A 19 3.68 -5.46 7.06
N LYS A 20 4.92 -5.50 6.56
CA LYS A 20 5.88 -6.56 6.86
C LYS A 20 6.24 -6.58 8.34
N ALA A 21 6.58 -5.43 8.92
CA ALA A 21 6.90 -5.35 10.35
C ALA A 21 5.73 -5.80 11.24
N THR A 22 4.49 -5.43 10.89
CA THR A 22 3.28 -5.88 11.58
C THR A 22 3.06 -7.39 11.40
N LEU A 23 3.27 -7.93 10.20
CA LEU A 23 3.18 -9.37 9.94
C LEU A 23 4.19 -10.16 10.78
N ASP A 24 5.46 -9.75 10.79
CA ASP A 24 6.52 -10.41 11.56
C ASP A 24 6.18 -10.44 13.06
N ALA A 25 5.62 -9.33 13.59
CA ALA A 25 5.19 -9.24 14.98
C ALA A 25 4.00 -10.16 15.30
N LEU A 26 3.02 -10.27 14.40
CA LEU A 26 1.84 -11.12 14.56
C LEU A 26 2.17 -12.62 14.41
N GLN A 27 3.07 -12.96 13.49
CA GLN A 27 3.59 -14.32 13.32
C GLN A 27 4.29 -14.81 14.59
N THR A 28 5.11 -13.95 15.20
CA THR A 28 5.77 -14.24 16.48
C THR A 28 4.75 -14.52 17.60
N GLN A 29 3.61 -13.83 17.58
CA GLN A 29 2.53 -13.98 18.56
C GLN A 29 1.50 -15.06 18.20
N ARG A 30 1.66 -15.76 17.05
CA ARG A 30 0.66 -16.69 16.46
C ARG A 30 -0.76 -16.09 16.45
N HIS A 31 -0.85 -14.80 16.15
CA HIS A 31 -2.12 -14.07 16.19
C HIS A 31 -3.02 -14.46 15.00
N PRO A 32 -4.36 -14.57 15.17
CA PRO A 32 -5.27 -14.92 14.09
C PRO A 32 -5.26 -13.94 12.90
N GLU A 33 -4.90 -12.67 13.15
CA GLU A 33 -4.77 -11.63 12.09
C GLU A 33 -3.53 -11.81 11.19
N THR A 34 -2.72 -12.85 11.40
CA THR A 34 -1.52 -13.14 10.57
C THR A 34 -1.89 -13.34 9.10
N ALA A 35 -2.96 -14.09 8.82
CA ALA A 35 -3.40 -14.34 7.44
C ALA A 35 -3.82 -13.05 6.73
N HIS A 36 -4.54 -12.18 7.44
CA HIS A 36 -5.00 -10.89 6.91
C HIS A 36 -3.83 -9.93 6.66
N SER A 37 -2.88 -9.89 7.59
CA SER A 37 -1.63 -9.12 7.45
C SER A 37 -0.78 -9.58 6.27
N SER A 38 -0.72 -10.90 6.06
CA SER A 38 -0.01 -11.48 4.91
C SER A 38 -0.67 -11.10 3.59
N ALA A 39 -2.01 -11.16 3.51
CA ALA A 39 -2.76 -10.72 2.34
C ALA A 39 -2.52 -9.23 2.02
N LEU A 40 -2.56 -8.37 3.05
CA LEU A 40 -2.27 -6.94 2.91
C LEU A 40 -0.84 -6.69 2.39
N TYR A 41 0.15 -7.36 2.98
CA TYR A 41 1.54 -7.25 2.56
C TYR A 41 1.71 -7.69 1.09
N LEU A 42 1.12 -8.82 0.69
CA LEU A 42 1.19 -9.32 -0.68
C LEU A 42 0.52 -8.38 -1.69
N ALA A 43 -0.62 -7.78 -1.33
CA ALA A 43 -1.28 -6.79 -2.16
C ALA A 43 -0.38 -5.56 -2.39
N LEU A 44 0.25 -5.04 -1.33
CA LEU A 44 1.18 -3.91 -1.43
C LEU A 44 2.42 -4.24 -2.25
N VAL A 45 2.96 -5.47 -2.15
CA VAL A 45 4.03 -5.95 -3.03
C VAL A 45 3.58 -5.98 -4.50
N SER A 46 2.35 -6.45 -4.77
CA SER A 46 1.80 -6.50 -6.13
C SER A 46 1.63 -5.11 -6.74
N ILE A 47 1.08 -4.15 -5.98
CA ILE A 47 0.97 -2.74 -6.39
C ILE A 47 2.35 -2.17 -6.69
N GLN A 48 3.32 -2.36 -5.80
CA GLN A 48 4.67 -1.86 -5.98
C GLN A 48 5.33 -2.42 -7.24
N LYS A 49 5.17 -3.73 -7.50
CA LYS A 49 5.71 -4.35 -8.71
C LYS A 49 5.12 -3.70 -9.97
N ARG A 50 3.80 -3.56 -10.04
CA ARG A 50 3.12 -2.91 -11.19
C ARG A 50 3.51 -1.45 -11.38
N LEU A 51 3.76 -0.72 -10.30
CA LEU A 51 4.27 0.66 -10.35
C LEU A 51 5.70 0.75 -10.87
N LEU A 52 6.51 -0.29 -10.64
CA LEU A 52 7.91 -0.36 -11.05
C LEU A 52 8.12 -1.07 -12.40
N THR A 53 7.09 -1.73 -12.94
CA THR A 53 7.14 -2.38 -14.24
C THR A 53 7.46 -1.35 -15.33
N VAL A 54 8.45 -1.67 -16.16
CA VAL A 54 8.89 -0.81 -17.28
C VAL A 54 8.39 -1.37 -18.62
N ASP A 55 8.22 -2.68 -18.72
CA ASP A 55 7.65 -3.37 -19.88
C ASP A 55 6.69 -4.49 -19.44
N PRO A 56 5.39 -4.43 -19.77
CA PRO A 56 4.71 -3.31 -20.44
C PRO A 56 4.73 -2.03 -19.56
N ALA A 57 4.45 -0.88 -20.18
CA ALA A 57 4.40 0.40 -19.47
C ALA A 57 3.47 0.32 -18.23
N PRO A 58 3.84 0.97 -17.11
CA PRO A 58 3.07 0.89 -15.88
C PRO A 58 1.68 1.53 -16.06
N PRO A 59 0.63 1.01 -15.40
CA PRO A 59 -0.70 1.62 -15.41
C PRO A 59 -0.66 3.06 -14.89
N ALA A 60 -1.63 3.88 -15.29
CA ALA A 60 -1.79 5.22 -14.71
C ALA A 60 -1.95 5.15 -13.19
N VAL A 61 -1.37 6.11 -12.46
CA VAL A 61 -1.46 6.19 -10.99
C VAL A 61 -2.90 6.14 -10.45
N SER A 62 -3.86 6.68 -11.19
CA SER A 62 -5.29 6.64 -10.84
C SER A 62 -5.88 5.24 -10.88
N ALA A 63 -5.31 4.31 -11.66
CA ALA A 63 -5.78 2.93 -11.74
C ALA A 63 -5.57 2.16 -10.42
N PHE A 64 -4.70 2.66 -9.54
CA PHE A 64 -4.44 2.06 -8.23
C PHE A 64 -5.36 2.57 -7.12
N VAL A 65 -6.13 3.64 -7.36
CA VAL A 65 -7.08 4.22 -6.39
C VAL A 65 -8.05 3.19 -5.82
N PRO A 66 -8.82 2.42 -6.62
CA PRO A 66 -9.81 1.49 -6.06
C PRO A 66 -9.16 0.39 -5.23
N GLU A 67 -7.97 -0.08 -5.63
CA GLU A 67 -7.25 -1.10 -4.90
C GLU A 67 -6.73 -0.56 -3.56
N LEU A 68 -6.20 0.67 -3.54
CA LEU A 68 -5.77 1.34 -2.31
C LEU A 68 -6.95 1.62 -1.37
N GLU A 69 -8.12 2.05 -1.88
CA GLU A 69 -9.35 2.23 -1.09
C GLU A 69 -9.79 0.92 -0.43
N GLN A 70 -9.78 -0.18 -1.19
CA GLN A 70 -10.10 -1.50 -0.67
C GLN A 70 -9.12 -1.95 0.41
N LEU A 71 -7.82 -1.63 0.29
CA LEU A 71 -6.85 -1.95 1.33
C LEU A 71 -7.08 -1.11 2.59
N VAL A 72 -7.44 0.17 2.45
CA VAL A 72 -7.80 1.04 3.59
C VAL A 72 -9.02 0.50 4.34
N SER A 73 -10.05 0.03 3.63
CA SER A 73 -11.26 -0.52 4.28
C SER A 73 -11.00 -1.84 5.01
N GLN A 74 -9.92 -2.55 4.67
CA GLN A 74 -9.51 -3.80 5.31
C GLN A 74 -8.57 -3.57 6.51
N CYS A 75 -8.05 -2.36 6.71
CA CYS A 75 -7.18 -2.03 7.84
C CYS A 75 -7.99 -1.79 9.12
N GLU A 76 -8.22 -2.86 9.87
CA GLU A 76 -8.87 -2.85 11.19
C GLU A 76 -7.93 -3.44 12.25
N GLY A 77 -8.30 -3.34 13.53
CA GLY A 77 -7.56 -3.99 14.62
C GLY A 77 -6.07 -3.62 14.65
N LYS A 78 -5.18 -4.63 14.60
CA LYS A 78 -3.72 -4.42 14.61
C LYS A 78 -3.19 -3.83 13.30
N LEU A 79 -3.94 -3.94 12.21
CA LEU A 79 -3.61 -3.37 10.90
C LEU A 79 -3.96 -1.89 10.78
N ALA A 80 -4.72 -1.33 11.73
CA ALA A 80 -5.03 0.10 11.77
C ALA A 80 -3.77 0.98 11.78
N ALA A 81 -2.64 0.47 12.30
CA ALA A 81 -1.35 1.16 12.28
C ALA A 81 -0.78 1.37 10.87
N ILE A 82 -1.20 0.56 9.88
CA ILE A 82 -0.72 0.64 8.49
C ILE A 82 -1.60 1.60 7.66
N LYS A 83 -2.88 1.73 8.03
CA LYS A 83 -3.88 2.60 7.39
C LYS A 83 -3.36 3.98 6.96
N PRO A 84 -2.69 4.79 7.82
CA PRO A 84 -2.22 6.12 7.43
C PRO A 84 -1.22 6.11 6.27
N GLN A 85 -0.45 5.03 6.11
CA GLN A 85 0.51 4.91 5.01
C GLN A 85 -0.18 4.59 3.69
N ILE A 86 -1.23 3.77 3.73
CA ILE A 86 -2.05 3.45 2.56
C ILE A 86 -2.88 4.67 2.15
N GLU A 87 -3.43 5.42 3.11
CA GLU A 87 -4.15 6.68 2.86
C GLU A 87 -3.24 7.76 2.26
N SER A 88 -1.96 7.77 2.61
CA SER A 88 -0.96 8.66 1.98
C SER A 88 -0.73 8.27 0.51
N ALA A 89 -0.56 6.98 0.22
CA ALA A 89 -0.47 6.47 -1.15
C ALA A 89 -1.76 6.77 -1.95
N LEU A 90 -2.93 6.60 -1.34
CA LEU A 90 -4.22 6.90 -1.95
C LEU A 90 -4.35 8.38 -2.33
N ARG A 91 -3.92 9.30 -1.46
CA ARG A 91 -3.92 10.74 -1.76
C ARG A 91 -3.06 11.08 -2.97
N LEU A 92 -1.88 10.46 -3.07
CA LEU A 92 -0.98 10.61 -4.22
C LEU A 92 -1.58 10.04 -5.51
N ALA A 93 -2.22 8.87 -5.43
CA ALA A 93 -2.89 8.22 -6.57
C ALA A 93 -4.12 9.00 -7.06
N ALA A 94 -4.89 9.58 -6.14
CA ALA A 94 -6.09 10.38 -6.42
C ALA A 94 -5.77 11.80 -6.89
N GLY A 95 -4.49 12.21 -6.92
CA GLY A 95 -4.10 13.57 -7.29
C GLY A 95 -4.57 14.64 -6.30
N ARG A 96 -4.93 14.26 -5.06
CA ARG A 96 -5.18 15.23 -3.99
C ARG A 96 -3.83 15.72 -3.46
N THR A 97 -3.14 16.53 -4.25
CA THR A 97 -2.21 17.52 -3.70
C THR A 97 -3.06 18.52 -2.96
N ASP A 98 -3.01 18.47 -1.63
CA ASP A 98 -3.47 19.54 -0.77
C ASP A 98 -2.81 20.83 -1.23
N LYS A 99 -3.58 21.66 -1.95
CA LYS A 99 -3.24 23.06 -2.15
C LYS A 99 -3.79 23.77 -0.92
N SER A 100 -2.91 24.11 0.02
CA SER A 100 -3.13 25.17 1.01
C SER A 100 -1.79 25.81 1.33
#